data_AF-A0A7Y2BVB5-F1
#
_entry.id   AF-A0A7Y2BVB5-F1
#
_cell.length_a   1.000
_cell.length_b   1.000
_cell.length_c   1.000
_cell.angle_alpha   90.00
_cell.angle_beta   90.00
_cell.angle_gamma   90.00
#
_symmetry.space_group_name_H-M   'P 1'
#
loop_
_entity.id
_entity.type
_entity.pdbx_description
1 polymer ?
#
loop_
_entity_poly.entity_id
_entity_poly.type
_entity_poly.pdbx_seq_one_letter_code
_entity_poly.pdbx_strand_id
1 'polypeptide(L)' 'MEFELRPIEMKDVDDLVKYANNLGISGNLTNKFPHPYTRKHGIRFINYANSQDPINVMGIIIDDHLSGSIG' A
#
# COMPACT_ATOMS: atom_id res chain seq x y z
N MET A 1 17.75 7.06 -8.96
CA MET A 1 16.65 6.22 -8.47
C MET A 1 16.99 5.84 -7.06
N GLU A 2 16.25 6.40 -6.12
CA GLU A 2 16.43 6.17 -4.70
C GLU A 2 15.41 5.13 -4.23
N PHE A 3 15.87 4.20 -3.39
CA PHE A 3 15.06 3.10 -2.87
C PHE A 3 15.11 3.12 -1.36
N GLU A 4 13.93 3.05 -0.75
CA GLU A 4 13.80 3.02 0.70
C GLU A 4 12.77 1.96 1.11
N LEU A 5 13.05 1.27 2.21
CA LEU A 5 12.10 0.40 2.89
C LEU A 5 11.75 1.05 4.23
N ARG A 6 10.50 1.52 4.37
CA ARG A 6 10.04 2.21 5.59
C ARG A 6 8.58 1.85 5.92
N PRO A 7 8.11 2.11 7.15
CA PRO A 7 6.68 2.06 7.46
C PRO A 7 5.88 2.93 6.49
N ILE A 8 4.66 2.48 6.17
CA ILE A 8 3.79 3.19 5.22
C ILE A 8 3.20 4.41 5.92
N GLU A 9 3.29 5.57 5.27
CA GLU A 9 2.81 6.84 5.81
C GLU A 9 1.47 7.24 5.19
N MET A 10 0.73 8.13 5.86
CA MET A 10 -0.55 8.63 5.35
C MET A 10 -0.44 9.36 4.01
N LYS A 11 0.72 9.95 3.71
CA LYS A 11 0.99 10.61 2.42
C LYS A 11 0.98 9.61 1.24
N ASP A 12 1.29 8.35 1.52
CA ASP A 12 1.41 7.29 0.51
C ASP A 12 0.03 6.76 0.05
N VAL A 13 -1.07 7.24 0.67
CA VAL A 13 -2.42 6.74 0.39
C VAL A 13 -2.84 6.94 -1.07
N ASP A 14 -2.41 8.03 -1.70
CA ASP A 14 -2.82 8.34 -3.07
C ASP A 14 -2.12 7.40 -4.07
N ASP A 15 -0.82 7.11 -3.85
CA ASP A 15 -0.08 6.10 -4.61
C ASP A 15 -0.69 4.70 -4.40
N LEU A 16 -1.01 4.35 -3.15
CA LEU A 16 -1.65 3.08 -2.82
C LEU A 16 -2.97 2.92 -3.57
N VAL A 17 -3.85 3.93 -3.54
CA VAL A 17 -5.15 3.90 -4.24
C VAL A 17 -4.98 3.81 -5.75
N LYS A 18 -4.02 4.56 -6.31
CA LYS A 18 -3.71 4.55 -7.74
C LYS A 18 -3.29 3.16 -8.21
N TYR A 19 -2.30 2.54 -7.56
CA TYR A 19 -1.80 1.23 -7.96
C TYR A 19 -2.76 0.09 -7.61
N ALA A 20 -3.47 0.18 -6.48
CA ALA A 20 -4.49 -0.78 -6.08
C ALA A 20 -5.67 -0.90 -7.07
N ASN A 21 -5.94 0.14 -7.86
CA ASN A 21 -6.97 0.11 -8.90
C ASN A 21 -6.45 -0.29 -10.28
N ASN A 22 -5.15 -0.55 -10.44
CA ASN A 22 -4.64 -1.08 -11.69
C ASN A 22 -5.12 -2.53 -11.87
N LEU A 23 -5.96 -2.79 -12.87
CA LEU A 23 -6.53 -4.12 -13.13
C LEU A 23 -5.46 -5.20 -13.39
N GLY A 24 -4.30 -4.83 -13.94
CA GLY A 24 -3.17 -5.77 -14.09
C GLY A 24 -2.58 -6.21 -12.75
N ILE A 25 -2.78 -5.44 -11.69
CA ILE A 25 -2.42 -5.79 -10.31
C ILE A 25 -3.62 -6.43 -9.60
N SER A 26 -4.74 -5.71 -9.51
CA SER A 26 -5.90 -6.12 -8.71
C SER A 26 -6.57 -7.40 -9.21
N GLY A 27 -6.48 -7.69 -10.52
CA GLY A 27 -7.00 -8.93 -11.10
C GLY A 27 -6.27 -10.20 -10.65
N ASN A 28 -5.07 -10.06 -10.08
CA ASN A 28 -4.28 -11.16 -9.52
C ASN A 28 -4.43 -11.29 -8.00
N LEU A 29 -5.26 -10.46 -7.37
CA LEU A 29 -5.47 -10.46 -5.92
C LEU A 29 -6.66 -11.34 -5.52
N THR A 30 -6.74 -11.68 -4.24
CA THR A 30 -7.84 -12.49 -3.71
C THR A 30 -9.18 -11.75 -3.74
N ASN A 31 -10.29 -12.50 -3.70
CA ASN A 31 -11.65 -11.93 -3.63
C ASN A 31 -11.92 -11.05 -2.40
N LYS A 32 -11.04 -11.06 -1.39
CA LYS A 32 -11.14 -10.14 -0.23
C LYS A 32 -10.67 -8.73 -0.58
N PHE A 33 -9.95 -8.55 -1.68
CA PHE A 33 -9.47 -7.25 -2.12
C PHE A 33 -10.63 -6.43 -2.69
N PRO A 34 -10.94 -5.27 -2.11
CA PRO A 34 -12.09 -4.49 -2.55
C PRO A 34 -11.80 -3.80 -3.88
N HIS A 35 -12.76 -3.85 -4.80
CA HIS A 35 -12.72 -3.14 -6.07
C HIS A 35 -14.05 -2.41 -6.33
N PRO A 36 -14.06 -1.09 -6.62
CA PRO A 36 -12.89 -0.21 -6.67
C PRO A 36 -12.25 -0.02 -5.29
N TYR A 37 -10.93 0.14 -5.29
CA TYR A 37 -10.15 0.40 -4.09
C TYR A 37 -10.23 1.89 -3.74
N THR A 38 -10.86 2.23 -2.63
CA THR A 38 -11.11 3.62 -2.25
C THR A 38 -10.02 4.16 -1.33
N ARG A 39 -9.93 5.49 -1.20
CA ARG A 39 -9.06 6.13 -0.20
C ARG A 39 -9.31 5.64 1.23
N LYS A 40 -10.58 5.31 1.57
CA LYS A 40 -10.93 4.72 2.86
C LYS A 40 -10.30 3.33 3.04
N HIS A 41 -10.26 2.51 1.99
CA HIS A 41 -9.56 1.22 2.03
C HIS A 41 -8.07 1.43 2.25
N GLY A 42 -7.46 2.41 1.57
CA GLY A 42 -6.04 2.72 1.73
C GLY A 42 -5.67 3.18 3.13
N ILE A 43 -6.42 4.12 3.71
CA ILE A 43 -6.22 4.55 5.10
C ILE A 43 -6.34 3.35 6.07
N ARG A 44 -7.34 2.49 5.85
CA ARG A 44 -7.52 1.29 6.69
C ARG A 44 -6.31 0.35 6.59
N PHE A 45 -5.76 0.18 5.39
CA PHE A 45 -4.57 -0.64 5.17
C PHE A 45 -3.33 -0.04 5.85
N ILE A 46 -3.08 1.27 5.73
CA ILE A 46 -1.97 1.95 6.39
C ILE A 46 -2.05 1.78 7.91
N ASN A 47 -3.24 2.00 8.48
CA ASN A 47 -3.46 1.80 9.91
C ASN A 47 -3.21 0.34 10.35
N TYR A 48 -3.60 -0.63 9.53
CA TYR A 48 -3.36 -2.05 9.80
C TYR A 48 -1.88 -2.41 9.72
N ALA A 49 -1.17 -1.94 8.69
CA ALA A 49 0.26 -2.17 8.51
C ALA A 49 1.07 -1.63 9.70
N ASN A 50 0.69 -0.46 10.20
CA ASN A 50 1.35 0.20 11.32
C ASN A 50 0.85 -0.25 12.71
N SER A 51 -0.16 -1.13 12.80
CA SER A 51 -0.68 -1.58 14.10
C SER A 51 0.06 -2.79 14.68
N GLN A 52 0.99 -3.40 13.93
CA GLN A 52 1.75 -4.57 14.37
C GLN A 52 2.99 -4.14 15.16
N ASP A 53 3.35 -4.92 16.18
CA ASP A 53 4.56 -4.73 16.98
C ASP A 53 5.33 -6.06 17.09
N PRO A 54 6.50 -6.20 16.43
CA PRO A 54 7.14 -5.21 15.57
C PRO A 54 6.37 -5.01 14.25
N ILE A 55 6.59 -3.86 13.58
CA ILE A 55 6.05 -3.61 12.24
C ILE A 55 6.57 -4.67 11.28
N ASN A 56 5.65 -5.43 10.67
CA ASN A 56 5.99 -6.49 9.72
C ASN A 56 5.55 -6.18 8.29
N VAL A 57 4.73 -5.14 8.08
CA VAL A 57 4.35 -4.65 6.74
C VAL A 57 5.04 -3.32 6.48
N MET A 58 5.93 -3.30 5.50
CA MET A 58 6.74 -2.14 5.11
C MET A 58 6.38 -1.70 3.68
N GLY A 59 6.53 -0.42 3.40
CA GLY A 59 6.37 0.16 2.06
C GLY A 59 7.69 0.16 1.30
N ILE A 60 7.63 -0.22 0.03
CA ILE A 60 8.74 -0.10 -0.93
C ILE A 60 8.59 1.27 -1.61
N ILE A 61 9.51 2.17 -1.31
CA ILE A 61 9.51 3.54 -1.83
C ILE A 61 10.54 3.65 -2.95
N ILE A 62 10.13 4.24 -4.07
CA ILE A 62 10.99 4.54 -5.21
C ILE A 62 10.79 6.01 -5.56
N ASP A 63 11.85 6.81 -5.47
CA ASP A 63 11.81 8.25 -5.77
C ASP A 63 10.63 8.97 -5.06
N ASP A 64 10.54 8.80 -3.73
CA ASP A 64 9.47 9.29 -2.84
C ASP A 64 8.05 8.74 -3.07
N HIS A 65 7.86 7.82 -4.03
CA HIS A 65 6.56 7.21 -4.32
C HIS A 65 6.43 5.80 -3.75
N LEU A 66 5.28 5.51 -3.15
CA LEU A 66 4.97 4.15 -2.69
C LEU A 66 4.68 3.26 -3.89
N SER A 67 5.60 2.33 -4.17
CA SER A 67 5.52 1.40 -5.30
C SER A 67 4.91 0.05 -4.93
N GLY A 68 4.77 -0.23 -3.64
CA GLY A 68 4.16 -1.46 -3.14
C GLY A 68 4.42 -1.63 -1.65
N SER A 69 3.95 -2.75 -1.10
CA SER A 69 4.21 -3.16 0.28
C SER A 69 4.71 -4.60 0.35
N ILE A 70 5.52 -4.90 1.36
CA ILE A 70 6.04 -6.24 1.66
C ILE A 70 5.81 -6.57 3.14
N GLY A 71 5.43 -7.80 3.45
CA GLY A 71 5.19 -8.30 4.81
C GLY A 71 4.56 -9.68 4.84
#